data_AF-A0A7U9IWI4-F1
#
_entry.id   AF-A0A7U9IWI4-F1
#
_cell.length_a   1.000
_cell.length_b   1.000
_cell.length_c   1.000
_cell.angle_alpha   90.00
_cell.angle_beta   90.00
_cell.angle_gamma   90.00
#
_symmetry.space_group_name_H-M   'P 1'
#
loop_
_entity.id
_entity.type
_entity.pdbx_description
1 polymer ?
#
loop_
_entity_poly.entity_id
_entity_poly.type
_entity_poly.pdbx_seq_one_letter_code
_entity_poly.pdbx_strand_id
1 'polypeptide(L)'
;MKRYTPDFPEMMRLCEMNFSQLRRLLPRNDAPGETVSYQVANAQYRLTIVESTRYTTLVTIEQIAPAISYWSLPSMTVRLYHDAMVAEVCSSQQIFRFKARYDYPNKKLHQRDEKHQINQFLADWLRYCLAHGAMAIPVY
;
A
#
# COMPACT_ATOMS: atom_id res chain seq x y z
N MET A 1 27.88 -1.66 16.88
CA MET A 1 27.09 -1.46 15.65
C MET A 1 26.67 -2.83 15.13
N LYS A 2 25.39 -3.22 15.27
CA LYS A 2 24.91 -4.49 14.71
C LYS A 2 24.70 -4.32 13.20
N ARG A 3 25.40 -5.13 12.41
CA ARG A 3 25.24 -5.22 10.96
C ARG A 3 23.81 -5.74 10.69
N TYR A 4 22.93 -4.89 10.16
CA TYR A 4 21.62 -5.35 9.69
C TYR A 4 21.85 -6.45 8.66
N THR A 5 21.47 -7.67 9.02
CA THR A 5 21.54 -8.85 8.17
C THR A 5 20.12 -9.07 7.71
N PRO A 6 19.78 -8.76 6.45
CA PRO A 6 18.41 -8.86 5.98
C PRO A 6 17.95 -10.31 6.03
N ASP A 7 16.87 -10.57 6.76
CA ASP A 7 16.17 -11.84 6.78
C ASP A 7 15.27 -11.91 5.54
N PHE A 8 15.85 -12.40 4.44
CA PHE A 8 15.14 -12.56 3.17
C PHE A 8 13.81 -13.34 3.29
N PRO A 9 13.74 -14.45 4.07
CA PRO A 9 12.48 -15.11 4.39
C PRO A 9 11.43 -14.18 5.02
N GLU A 10 11.81 -13.35 5.99
CA GLU A 10 10.89 -12.41 6.63
C GLU A 10 10.35 -11.37 5.63
N MET A 11 11.22 -10.85 4.75
CA MET A 11 10.83 -9.91 3.71
C MET A 11 9.86 -10.54 2.69
N MET A 12 10.06 -11.80 2.30
CA MET A 12 9.14 -12.49 1.40
C MET A 12 7.77 -12.71 2.04
N ARG A 13 7.73 -13.15 3.31
CA ARG A 13 6.46 -13.31 4.03
C ARG A 13 5.67 -12.01 4.09
N LEU A 14 6.35 -10.87 4.27
CA LEU A 14 5.70 -9.57 4.28
C LEU A 14 5.01 -9.26 2.93
N CYS A 15 5.68 -9.54 1.82
CA CYS A 15 5.13 -9.34 0.48
C CYS A 15 3.93 -10.26 0.20
N GLU A 16 3.98 -11.52 0.64
CA GLU A 16 2.87 -12.48 0.55
C GLU A 16 1.66 -12.05 1.41
N MET A 17 1.93 -11.60 2.64
CA MET A 17 0.90 -11.06 3.50
C MET A 17 0.23 -9.84 2.85
N ASN A 18 1.01 -8.92 2.30
CA ASN A 18 0.48 -7.75 1.60
C ASN A 18 -0.39 -8.14 0.42
N PHE A 19 0.00 -9.15 -0.37
CA PHE A 19 -0.83 -9.68 -1.45
C PHE A 19 -2.18 -10.17 -0.93
N SER A 20 -2.16 -11.06 0.08
CA SER A 20 -3.39 -11.64 0.60
C SER A 20 -4.35 -10.60 1.19
N GLN A 21 -3.84 -9.60 1.91
CA GLN A 21 -4.66 -8.57 2.53
C GLN A 21 -5.17 -7.55 1.51
N LEU A 22 -4.32 -7.13 0.57
CA LEU A 22 -4.75 -6.19 -0.48
C LEU A 22 -5.79 -6.85 -1.40
N ARG A 23 -5.61 -8.12 -1.76
CA ARG A 23 -6.59 -8.88 -2.56
C ARG A 23 -7.97 -8.94 -1.91
N ARG A 24 -8.04 -8.99 -0.57
CA ARG A 24 -9.31 -8.95 0.18
C ARG A 24 -9.99 -7.58 0.15
N LEU A 25 -9.21 -6.51 -0.04
CA LEU A 25 -9.69 -5.13 -0.15
C LEU A 25 -9.90 -4.70 -1.61
N LEU A 26 -9.61 -5.53 -2.60
CA LEU A 26 -9.88 -5.17 -3.98
C LEU A 26 -11.32 -5.51 -4.37
N PRO A 27 -11.89 -4.79 -5.36
CA PRO A 27 -13.15 -5.19 -5.96
C PRO A 27 -13.04 -6.61 -6.50
N ARG A 28 -14.15 -7.35 -6.51
CA ARG A 28 -14.19 -8.72 -7.06
C ARG A 28 -13.93 -8.74 -8.57
N ASN A 29 -14.21 -7.63 -9.23
CA ASN A 29 -13.93 -7.46 -10.64
C ASN A 29 -12.53 -6.85 -10.79
N ASP A 30 -11.63 -7.58 -11.44
CA ASP A 30 -10.26 -7.14 -11.70
C ASP A 30 -10.16 -6.27 -12.97
N ALA A 31 -11.22 -5.55 -13.33
CA ALA A 31 -11.22 -4.73 -14.53
C ALA A 31 -10.45 -3.41 -14.29
N PRO A 32 -9.60 -2.96 -15.24
CA PRO A 32 -9.00 -1.64 -15.16
C PRO A 32 -10.06 -0.55 -15.06
N GLY A 33 -9.86 0.42 -14.18
CA GLY A 33 -10.80 1.49 -13.86
C GLY A 33 -11.76 1.16 -12.72
N GLU A 34 -11.83 -0.09 -12.26
CA GLU A 34 -12.61 -0.44 -11.07
C GLU A 34 -12.03 0.23 -9.83
N THR A 35 -12.92 0.81 -9.02
CA THR A 35 -12.52 1.51 -7.81
C THR A 35 -13.33 1.04 -6.61
N VAL A 36 -12.69 1.03 -5.45
CA VAL A 36 -13.35 0.83 -4.17
C VAL A 36 -12.85 1.88 -3.21
N SER A 37 -13.80 2.53 -2.52
CA SER A 37 -13.46 3.53 -1.51
C SER A 37 -13.62 2.92 -0.12
N TYR A 38 -12.68 3.18 0.76
CA TYR A 38 -12.71 2.75 2.15
C TYR A 38 -12.69 3.95 3.08
N GLN A 39 -13.56 3.94 4.08
CA GLN A 39 -13.44 4.85 5.21
C GLN A 39 -12.75 4.15 6.37
N VAL A 40 -11.66 4.73 6.83
CA VAL A 40 -10.87 4.22 7.95
C VAL A 40 -10.70 5.36 8.94
N ALA A 41 -11.36 5.24 10.10
CA ALA A 41 -11.50 6.33 11.06
C ALA A 41 -12.01 7.63 10.39
N ASN A 42 -11.19 8.70 10.40
CA ASN A 42 -11.53 10.01 9.86
C ASN A 42 -10.93 10.29 8.47
N ALA A 43 -10.35 9.26 7.83
CA ALA A 43 -9.77 9.37 6.50
C ALA A 43 -10.52 8.48 5.51
N GLN A 44 -10.63 8.95 4.28
CA GLN A 44 -11.18 8.17 3.17
C GLN A 44 -10.06 7.86 2.19
N TYR A 45 -9.99 6.60 1.80
CA TYR A 45 -9.03 6.07 0.86
C TYR A 45 -9.77 5.51 -0.35
N ARG A 46 -9.13 5.56 -1.51
CA ARG A 46 -9.61 4.94 -2.75
C ARG A 46 -8.54 4.00 -3.26
N LEU A 47 -8.97 2.80 -3.63
CA LEU A 47 -8.17 1.84 -4.36
C LEU A 47 -8.70 1.81 -5.78
N THR A 48 -7.81 1.96 -6.75
CA THR A 48 -8.13 1.98 -8.18
C THR A 48 -7.29 0.93 -8.86
N ILE A 49 -7.91 0.01 -9.60
CA ILE A 49 -7.19 -0.89 -10.49
C ILE A 49 -6.78 -0.09 -11.73
N VAL A 50 -5.49 0.18 -11.87
CA VAL A 50 -4.95 0.96 -13.01
C VAL A 50 -4.69 0.05 -14.20
N GLU A 51 -4.19 -1.15 -13.94
CA GLU A 51 -3.86 -2.13 -14.96
C GLU A 51 -4.20 -3.53 -14.44
N SER A 52 -4.68 -4.39 -15.33
CA SER A 52 -4.95 -5.79 -15.02
C SER A 52 -4.54 -6.64 -16.20
N THR A 53 -3.61 -7.54 -15.97
CA THR A 53 -3.13 -8.54 -16.94
C THR A 53 -3.37 -9.94 -16.39
N ARG A 54 -3.04 -10.97 -17.18
CA ARG A 54 -3.18 -12.36 -16.75
C ARG A 54 -2.41 -12.70 -15.48
N TYR A 55 -1.27 -12.07 -15.25
CA TYR A 55 -0.34 -12.43 -14.15
C TYR A 55 -0.07 -11.30 -13.18
N THR A 56 -0.44 -10.06 -13.54
CA THR A 56 -0.20 -8.89 -12.70
C THR A 56 -1.42 -7.99 -12.62
N THR A 57 -1.62 -7.37 -11.46
CA THR A 57 -2.59 -6.29 -11.30
C THR A 57 -1.88 -5.10 -10.67
N LEU A 58 -2.06 -3.92 -11.25
CA LEU A 58 -1.53 -2.67 -10.74
C LEU A 58 -2.65 -1.89 -10.06
N VAL A 59 -2.43 -1.53 -8.80
CA VAL A 59 -3.42 -0.86 -7.95
C VAL A 59 -2.81 0.43 -7.45
N THR A 60 -3.56 1.53 -7.55
CA THR A 60 -3.23 2.77 -6.87
C THR A 60 -4.08 2.90 -5.61
N ILE A 61 -3.43 3.23 -4.50
CA ILE A 61 -4.05 3.52 -3.21
C ILE A 61 -3.82 5.00 -2.95
N GLU A 62 -4.89 5.77 -2.82
CA GLU A 62 -4.84 7.22 -2.64
C GLU A 62 -5.74 7.64 -1.47
N GLN A 63 -5.27 8.58 -0.65
CA GLN A 63 -6.14 9.25 0.29
C GLN A 63 -6.93 10.32 -0.45
N ILE A 64 -8.25 10.35 -0.27
CA ILE A 64 -9.16 11.31 -0.90
C ILE A 64 -9.80 12.27 0.11
N ALA A 65 -9.81 11.93 1.40
CA ALA A 65 -10.30 12.80 2.46
C ALA A 65 -9.50 12.65 3.77
N PRO A 66 -9.40 13.71 4.60
CA PRO A 66 -9.88 15.06 4.34
C PRO A 66 -9.07 15.76 3.23
N ALA A 67 -9.75 16.48 2.34
CA ALA A 67 -9.09 17.24 1.28
C ALA A 67 -8.39 18.45 1.91
N ILE A 68 -7.06 18.45 1.93
CA ILE A 68 -6.28 19.58 2.41
C ILE A 68 -5.84 20.38 1.20
N SER A 69 -6.38 21.58 1.01
CA SER A 69 -6.26 22.41 -0.21
C SER A 69 -4.83 22.83 -0.56
N TYR A 70 -3.88 22.75 0.37
CA TYR A 70 -2.53 23.27 0.19
C TYR A 70 -1.52 22.21 -0.30
N TRP A 71 -1.91 20.93 -0.39
CA TRP A 71 -0.96 19.85 -0.73
C TRP A 71 -1.66 18.66 -1.39
N SER A 72 -0.94 17.93 -2.24
CA SER A 72 -1.35 16.61 -2.72
C SER A 72 -1.43 15.60 -1.56
N LEU A 73 -2.47 14.78 -1.60
CA LEU A 73 -2.74 13.73 -0.63
C LEU A 73 -1.82 12.52 -0.88
N PRO A 74 -1.44 11.76 0.16
CA PRO A 74 -0.54 10.63 0.00
C PRO A 74 -1.14 9.55 -0.91
N SER A 75 -0.30 9.02 -1.79
CA SER A 75 -0.66 7.94 -2.70
C SER A 75 0.48 6.93 -2.86
N MET A 76 0.13 5.69 -3.20
CA MET A 76 1.10 4.67 -3.57
C MET A 76 0.53 3.77 -4.66
N THR A 77 1.41 3.21 -5.46
CA THR A 77 1.07 2.23 -6.50
C THR A 77 1.69 0.90 -6.12
N VAL A 78 0.85 -0.13 -6.03
CA VAL A 78 1.21 -1.49 -5.65
C VAL A 78 0.94 -2.42 -6.82
N ARG A 79 1.92 -3.24 -7.18
CA ARG A 79 1.77 -4.33 -8.14
C ARG A 79 1.61 -5.64 -7.40
N LEU A 80 0.56 -6.36 -7.77
CA LEU A 80 0.28 -7.72 -7.34
C LEU A 80 0.77 -8.67 -8.43
N TYR A 81 1.59 -9.65 -8.06
CA TYR A 81 2.02 -10.76 -8.91
C TYR A 81 1.22 -12.01 -8.50
N HIS A 82 0.39 -12.51 -9.40
CA HIS A 82 -0.55 -13.62 -9.12
C HIS A 82 0.12 -14.99 -9.15
N ASP A 83 1.21 -15.12 -9.90
CA ASP A 83 2.02 -16.33 -10.01
C ASP A 83 2.86 -16.58 -8.75
N ALA A 84 3.53 -15.53 -8.27
CA ALA A 84 4.32 -15.57 -7.04
C ALA A 84 3.51 -15.26 -5.78
N MET A 85 2.25 -14.82 -5.92
CA MET A 85 1.36 -14.41 -4.82
C MET A 85 1.97 -13.34 -3.89
N VAL A 86 2.68 -12.37 -4.49
CA VAL A 86 3.39 -11.30 -3.76
C VAL A 86 2.92 -9.91 -4.20
N ALA A 87 2.96 -8.97 -3.26
CA ALA A 87 2.72 -7.55 -3.53
C ALA A 87 4.02 -6.76 -3.42
N GLU A 88 4.22 -5.84 -4.35
CA GLU A 88 5.37 -4.95 -4.41
C GLU A 88 4.89 -3.51 -4.56
N VAL A 89 5.35 -2.60 -3.72
CA VAL A 89 5.11 -1.17 -3.94
C VAL A 89 6.06 -0.65 -5.02
N CYS A 90 5.48 -0.25 -6.16
CA CYS A 90 6.23 0.26 -7.31
C CYS A 90 6.57 1.74 -7.17
N SER A 91 5.68 2.52 -6.56
CA SER A 91 5.86 3.96 -6.37
C SER A 91 5.11 4.42 -5.14
N SER A 92 5.62 5.45 -4.48
CA SER A 92 5.00 6.04 -3.30
C SER A 92 5.23 7.54 -3.29
N GLN A 93 4.16 8.33 -3.22
CA GLN A 93 4.19 9.78 -3.14
C GLN A 93 3.67 10.23 -1.78
N GLN A 94 4.44 11.09 -1.10
CA GLN A 94 4.06 11.74 0.15
C GLN A 94 3.62 10.79 1.30
N ILE A 95 3.99 9.50 1.22
CA ILE A 95 3.74 8.46 2.23
C ILE A 95 4.29 8.76 3.63
N PHE A 96 5.27 9.67 3.77
CA PHE A 96 5.79 10.10 5.09
C PHE A 96 4.72 10.70 6.01
N ARG A 97 3.58 11.18 5.46
CA ARG A 97 2.44 11.68 6.25
C ARG A 97 1.44 10.61 6.64
N PHE A 98 1.50 9.45 6.00
CA PHE A 98 0.63 8.31 6.26
C PHE A 98 0.94 7.67 7.63
N LYS A 99 2.10 8.00 8.22
CA LYS A 99 2.43 7.80 9.64
C LYS A 99 2.96 9.09 10.26
N ALA A 100 2.54 9.41 11.48
CA ALA A 100 3.19 10.43 12.29
C ALA A 100 4.59 9.93 12.71
N ARG A 101 5.61 10.41 12.01
CA ARG A 101 7.06 10.20 12.24
C ARG A 101 7.59 8.76 12.09
N TYR A 102 8.46 8.63 11.09
CA TYR A 102 9.62 7.75 11.16
C TYR A 102 10.89 8.60 11.24
N ASP A 103 11.91 8.09 11.92
CA ASP A 103 13.24 8.69 12.03
C ASP A 103 13.91 8.75 10.64
N TYR A 104 13.90 9.93 10.03
CA TYR A 104 14.71 10.28 8.87
C TYR A 104 15.60 11.47 9.29
N PRO A 105 16.90 11.54 8.91
CA PRO A 105 17.43 11.17 7.59
C PRO A 105 18.49 10.06 7.52
N ASN A 106 18.29 9.11 6.60
CA ASN A 106 19.30 8.12 6.21
C ASN A 106 20.25 8.73 5.15
N LYS A 107 21.46 9.12 5.59
CA LYS A 107 22.49 9.79 4.76
C LYS A 107 23.21 8.86 3.76
N LYS A 108 22.82 7.60 3.64
CA LYS A 108 23.45 6.64 2.73
C LYS A 108 22.38 6.00 1.85
N LEU A 109 22.66 5.90 0.56
CA LEU A 109 21.77 5.45 -0.51
C LEU A 109 21.30 3.99 -0.29
N HIS A 110 20.31 3.79 0.57
CA HIS A 110 19.77 2.49 0.97
C HIS A 110 18.41 2.19 0.30
N GLN A 111 18.39 2.13 -1.04
CA GLN A 111 17.16 1.80 -1.80
C GLN A 111 16.45 0.53 -1.31
N ARG A 112 17.20 -0.46 -0.80
CA ARG A 112 16.65 -1.71 -0.24
C ARG A 112 15.92 -1.50 1.09
N ASP A 113 16.45 -0.65 1.97
CA ASP A 113 15.79 -0.35 3.24
C ASP A 113 14.56 0.52 3.02
N GLU A 114 14.58 1.42 2.04
CA GLU A 114 13.41 2.21 1.64
C GLU A 114 12.30 1.30 1.12
N LYS A 115 12.63 0.37 0.21
CA LYS A 115 11.65 -0.60 -0.31
C LYS A 115 11.05 -1.48 0.78
N HIS A 116 11.88 -1.94 1.72
CA HIS A 116 11.40 -2.70 2.87
C HIS A 116 10.48 -1.87 3.77
N GLN A 117 10.86 -0.62 4.08
CA GLN A 117 10.05 0.30 4.88
C GLN A 117 8.70 0.58 4.22
N ILE A 118 8.66 0.77 2.90
CA ILE A 118 7.42 1.01 2.16
C ILE A 118 6.54 -0.24 2.15
N ASN A 119 7.11 -1.44 1.97
CA ASN A 119 6.35 -2.69 2.07
C ASN A 119 5.82 -2.93 3.50
N GLN A 120 6.60 -2.57 4.53
CA GLN A 120 6.14 -2.65 5.93
C GLN A 120 5.03 -1.64 6.19
N PHE A 121 5.16 -0.44 5.63
CA PHE A 121 4.13 0.58 5.71
C PHE A 121 2.81 0.09 5.10
N LEU A 122 2.85 -0.53 3.91
CA LEU A 122 1.67 -1.14 3.29
C LEU A 122 1.07 -2.21 4.21
N ALA A 123 1.88 -3.07 4.82
CA ALA A 123 1.42 -4.12 5.72
C ALA A 123 0.68 -3.55 6.93
N ASP A 124 1.25 -2.54 7.57
CA ASP A 124 0.65 -1.84 8.71
C ASP A 124 -0.67 -1.18 8.31
N TRP A 125 -0.71 -0.52 7.15
CA TRP A 125 -1.92 0.12 6.63
C TRP A 125 -3.03 -0.91 6.35
N LEU A 126 -2.71 -2.03 5.69
CA LEU A 126 -3.67 -3.10 5.40
C LEU A 126 -4.22 -3.70 6.70
N ARG A 127 -3.35 -3.97 7.68
CA ARG A 127 -3.77 -4.44 9.01
C ARG A 127 -4.67 -3.42 9.70
N TYR A 128 -4.32 -2.14 9.63
CA TYR A 128 -5.10 -1.07 10.22
C TYR A 128 -6.50 -0.98 9.60
N CYS A 129 -6.61 -1.03 8.27
CA CYS A 129 -7.88 -1.05 7.53
C CYS A 129 -8.77 -2.23 7.95
N LEU A 130 -8.18 -3.42 8.05
CA LEU A 130 -8.93 -4.62 8.40
C LEU A 130 -9.32 -4.66 9.88
N ALA A 131 -8.49 -4.13 10.78
CA ALA A 131 -8.76 -4.10 12.21
C ALA A 131 -9.82 -3.03 12.60
N HIS A 132 -9.81 -1.88 11.92
CA HIS A 132 -10.73 -0.77 12.23
C HIS A 132 -12.01 -0.81 11.39
N GLY A 133 -12.29 -1.93 10.71
CA GLY A 133 -13.53 -2.14 9.98
C GLY A 133 -13.70 -1.17 8.82
N ALA A 134 -12.72 -1.14 7.91
CA ALA A 134 -12.81 -0.35 6.68
C ALA A 134 -14.14 -0.64 5.96
N MET A 135 -15.07 0.31 6.01
CA MET A 135 -16.34 0.19 5.30
C MET A 135 -16.11 0.56 3.84
N ALA A 136 -16.40 -0.39 2.94
CA ALA A 136 -16.45 -0.13 1.51
C ALA A 136 -17.63 0.81 1.24
N ILE A 137 -17.33 2.03 0.81
CA ILE A 137 -18.34 3.01 0.40
C ILE A 137 -18.60 2.78 -1.10
N PRO A 138 -19.86 2.54 -1.51
CA PRO A 138 -20.20 2.46 -2.92
C PRO A 138 -19.90 3.82 -3.58
N VAL A 139 -19.15 3.77 -4.68
CA VAL A 139 -18.90 4.95 -5.52
C VAL A 139 -20.17 5.13 -6.36
N TYR A 140 -20.98 6.14 -6.02
CA TYR A 140 -22.22 6.51 -6.74
C TYR A 140 -21.92 7.33 -8.00
#